data_AF-A0A7C6RK11-F1
#
_entry.id   AF-A0A7C6RK11-F1
#
_cell.length_a   1.000
_cell.length_b   1.000
_cell.length_c   1.000
_cell.angle_alpha   90.00
_cell.angle_beta   90.00
_cell.angle_gamma   90.00
#
_symmetry.space_group_name_H-M   'P 1'
#
loop_
_entity.id
_entity.type
_entity.pdbx_description
1 polymer ?
#
loop_
_entity_poly.entity_id
_entity_poly.type
_entity_poly.pdbx_seq_one_letter_code
_entity_poly.pdbx_strand_id
1 'polypeptide(L)' 'MHRSIKELGIDRLSVADRIALAQEIWDSVAESLEQTPPGDAAVAELECRRAEDDLEPETAIDWQEIRSAARGR' A
#
# COMPACT_ATOMS: atom_id res chain seq x y z
N MET A 1 -6.61 -13.71 -17.72
CA MET A 1 -6.85 -14.96 -16.97
C MET A 1 -6.37 -14.76 -15.55
N HIS A 2 -7.20 -15.07 -14.55
CA HIS A 2 -6.76 -15.07 -13.15
C HIS A 2 -6.02 -16.38 -12.87
N ARG A 3 -4.85 -16.31 -12.22
CA ARG A 3 -4.10 -17.47 -11.71
C ARG A 3 -4.10 -17.43 -10.20
N SER A 4 -4.42 -18.55 -9.57
CA SER A 4 -4.46 -18.65 -8.11
C SER A 4 -3.07 -18.82 -7.51
N ILE A 5 -2.91 -18.47 -6.22
CA ILE A 5 -1.68 -18.68 -5.43
C ILE A 5 -1.19 -20.14 -5.51
N LYS A 6 -2.13 -21.11 -5.51
CA LYS A 6 -1.81 -22.54 -5.62
C LYS A 6 -1.31 -22.94 -6.99
N GLU A 7 -1.91 -22.41 -8.06
CA GLU A 7 -1.46 -22.69 -9.44
C GLU A 7 -0.07 -22.12 -9.72
N LEU A 8 0.31 -21.05 -9.01
CA LEU A 8 1.63 -20.44 -9.07
C LEU A 8 2.63 -21.08 -8.09
N GLY A 9 2.19 -22.03 -7.26
CA GLY A 9 3.02 -22.72 -6.25
C GLY A 9 3.49 -21.82 -5.09
N ILE A 10 2.92 -20.62 -4.96
CA ILE A 10 3.29 -19.63 -3.94
C ILE A 10 2.91 -20.12 -2.54
N ASP A 11 1.90 -20.98 -2.42
CA ASP A 11 1.50 -21.61 -1.16
C ASP A 11 2.56 -22.54 -0.56
N ARG A 12 3.51 -23.01 -1.36
CA ARG A 12 4.62 -23.89 -0.94
C ARG A 12 5.84 -23.13 -0.45
N LEU A 13 5.88 -21.81 -0.66
CA LEU A 13 6.96 -20.94 -0.23
C LEU A 13 6.88 -20.70 1.29
N SER A 14 8.04 -20.41 1.89
CA SER A 14 8.05 -19.96 3.29
C SER A 14 7.29 -18.63 3.43
N VAL A 15 6.90 -18.24 4.65
CA VAL A 15 6.29 -16.92 4.88
C VAL A 15 7.22 -15.79 4.42
N ALA A 16 8.52 -15.91 4.70
CA ALA A 16 9.51 -14.91 4.31
C ALA A 16 9.59 -14.77 2.78
N ASP A 17 9.66 -15.89 2.06
CA ASP A 17 9.73 -15.88 0.59
C ASP A 17 8.45 -15.35 -0.04
N ARG A 18 7.27 -15.61 0.56
CA ARG A 18 6.01 -15.02 0.10
C ARG A 18 5.99 -13.50 0.28
N ILE A 19 6.52 -12.99 1.37
CA ILE A 19 6.62 -11.54 1.60
C ILE A 19 7.61 -10.93 0.60
N ALA A 20 8.78 -11.55 0.40
CA ALA A 20 9.76 -11.09 -0.58
C ALA A 20 9.18 -11.07 -2.01
N LEU A 21 8.47 -12.14 -2.41
CA LEU A 21 7.80 -12.20 -3.70
C LEU A 21 6.69 -11.16 -3.84
N ALA A 22 5.91 -10.93 -2.78
CA ALA A 22 4.89 -9.88 -2.79
C ALA A 22 5.50 -8.50 -3.00
N GLN A 23 6.65 -8.23 -2.38
CA GLN A 23 7.40 -6.99 -2.59
C GLN A 23 7.91 -6.88 -4.04
N GLU A 24 8.55 -7.93 -4.58
CA GLU A 24 9.06 -7.94 -5.96
C GLU A 24 7.93 -7.71 -6.99
N ILE A 25 6.78 -8.35 -6.79
CA ILE A 25 5.59 -8.12 -7.63
C ILE A 25 5.14 -6.67 -7.51
N TRP A 26 5.07 -6.13 -6.30
CA TRP A 26 4.66 -4.74 -6.07
C TRP A 26 5.62 -3.74 -6.75
N ASP A 27 6.94 -3.97 -6.64
CA ASP A 27 7.96 -3.15 -7.28
C ASP A 27 7.81 -3.15 -8.80
N SER A 28 7.58 -4.32 -9.41
CA SER A 28 7.34 -4.43 -10.86
C SER A 28 6.08 -3.69 -11.34
N VAL A 29 5.04 -3.64 -10.50
CA VAL A 29 3.81 -2.89 -10.79
C VAL A 29 4.06 -1.39 -10.65
N ALA A 30 4.82 -0.99 -9.62
CA ALA A 30 5.18 0.42 -9.41
C ALA A 30 5.97 0.97 -10.60
N GLU A 31 6.99 0.24 -11.09
CA GLU A 31 7.75 0.61 -12.31
C GLU A 31 6.84 0.81 -13.53
N SER A 32 5.75 0.04 -13.64
CA SER A 32 4.77 0.19 -14.71
C SER A 32 3.89 1.44 -14.53
N LEU A 33 3.54 1.78 -13.28
CA LEU A 33 2.69 2.93 -12.94
C LEU A 33 3.43 4.26 -13.01
N GLU A 34 4.74 4.29 -12.76
CA GLU A 34 5.57 5.50 -12.92
C GLU A 34 5.51 6.07 -14.35
N GLN A 35 5.09 5.26 -15.32
CA GLN A 35 4.88 5.70 -16.71
C GLN A 35 3.56 6.45 -16.92
N THR A 36 2.63 6.42 -15.95
CA THR A 36 1.33 7.09 -15.99
C THR A 36 1.17 7.98 -14.76
N PRO A 37 1.59 9.25 -14.84
CA PRO A 37 1.39 10.18 -13.73
C PRO A 37 -0.10 10.36 -13.41
N PRO A 38 -0.45 10.66 -12.15
CA PRO A 38 -1.82 10.99 -11.79
C PRO A 38 -2.30 12.21 -12.57
N GLY A 39 -3.56 12.19 -13.02
CA GLY A 39 -4.16 13.33 -13.70
C GLY A 39 -4.36 14.53 -12.76
N ASP A 40 -4.50 15.72 -13.34
CA ASP A 40 -4.54 17.00 -12.61
C ASP A 40 -5.56 17.04 -11.46
N ALA A 41 -6.72 16.41 -11.65
CA ALA A 41 -7.75 16.34 -10.60
C ALA A 41 -7.31 15.52 -9.37
N ALA A 42 -6.60 14.42 -9.59
CA ALA A 42 -6.06 13.61 -8.50
C ALA A 42 -4.90 14.33 -7.79
N VAL A 43 -4.06 15.03 -8.55
CA VAL A 43 -2.99 15.86 -7.98
C VAL A 43 -3.58 16.98 -7.09
N ALA A 44 -4.59 17.69 -7.58
CA ALA A 44 -5.24 18.76 -6.82
C ALA A 44 -5.87 18.26 -5.50
N GLU A 45 -6.49 17.08 -5.52
CA GLU A 45 -7.03 16.44 -4.31
C GLU A 45 -5.92 16.10 -3.31
N LEU A 46 -4.80 15.55 -3.78
CA LEU A 46 -3.67 15.22 -2.89
C LEU A 46 -3.08 16.47 -2.23
N GLU A 47 -2.93 17.57 -2.98
CA GLU A 47 -2.47 18.85 -2.43
C GLU A 47 -3.49 19.43 -1.43
N CYS A 48 -4.79 19.30 -1.69
CA CYS A 48 -5.83 19.72 -0.74
C CYS A 48 -5.71 18.96 0.59
N ARG A 49 -5.63 17.63 0.54
CA ARG A 49 -5.49 16.79 1.75
C ARG A 49 -4.21 17.09 2.51
N ARG A 50 -3.12 17.34 1.79
CA ARG A 50 -1.86 17.73 2.41
C ARG A 50 -1.98 19.05 3.16
N ALA A 51 -2.66 20.04 2.58
CA ALA A 51 -2.90 21.31 3.24
C ALA A 51 -3.84 21.16 4.46
N GLU A 52 -4.84 20.28 4.38
CA GLU A 52 -5.69 19.93 5.52
C GLU A 52 -4.88 19.28 6.66
N ASP A 53 -4.04 18.29 6.34
CA ASP A 53 -3.15 17.63 7.30
C ASP A 53 -2.16 18.60 7.96
N ASP A 54 -1.63 19.58 7.21
CA ASP A 54 -0.73 20.61 7.73
C ASP A 54 -1.45 21.60 8.68
N LEU A 55 -2.75 21.84 8.48
CA LEU A 55 -3.57 22.74 9.28
C LEU A 55 -4.13 22.07 10.55
N GLU A 56 -4.51 20.80 10.46
CA GLU A 56 -5.14 20.03 11.55
C GLU A 56 -4.43 18.68 11.79
N PRO A 57 -3.11 18.68 12.14
CA PRO A 57 -2.34 17.45 12.31
C PRO A 57 -2.86 16.55 13.43
N GLU A 58 -3.62 17.10 14.38
CA GLU A 58 -4.26 16.37 15.47
C GLU A 58 -5.40 15.42 15.02
N THR A 59 -5.88 15.55 13.78
CA THR A 59 -6.86 14.64 13.19
C THR A 59 -6.24 13.27 12.85
N ALA A 60 -4.91 13.20 12.76
CA ALA A 60 -4.19 11.95 12.56
C ALA A 60 -4.27 11.07 13.82
N ILE A 61 -4.58 9.79 13.62
CA ILE A 61 -4.54 8.80 14.69
C ILE A 61 -3.11 8.29 14.84
N ASP A 62 -2.60 8.27 16.08
CA ASP A 62 -1.25 7.78 16.35
C ASP A 62 -1.07 6.32 15.93
N TRP A 63 0.06 6.02 15.29
CA TRP A 63 0.35 4.67 14.81
C TRP A 63 0.37 3.62 15.94
N GLN A 64 0.82 3.97 17.15
CA GLN A 64 0.78 3.06 18.28
C GLN A 64 -0.66 2.75 18.70
N GLU A 65 -1.58 3.71 18.60
CA GLU A 65 -3.00 3.48 18.87
C GLU A 65 -3.58 2.48 17.87
N ILE A 66 -3.40 2.71 16.57
CA ILE A 66 -3.85 1.80 15.50
C ILE A 66 -3.24 0.40 15.68
N ARG A 67 -1.94 0.34 15.93
CA ARG A 67 -1.22 -0.93 16.11
C ARG A 67 -1.71 -1.70 17.33
N SER A 68 -2.01 -1.00 18.43
CA SER A 68 -2.54 -1.62 19.64
C SER A 68 -3.95 -2.17 19.39
N ALA A 69 -4.81 -1.41 18.71
CA ALA A 69 -6.15 -1.85 18.34
C ALA A 69 -6.14 -3.06 17.41
N ALA A 70 -5.20 -3.11 16.45
CA ALA A 70 -5.05 -4.24 15.53
C ALA A 70 -4.57 -5.53 16.21
N ARG A 71 -3.75 -5.43 17.27
CA ARG A 71 -3.24 -6.59 18.02
C ARG A 71 -4.22 -7.12 19.08
N GLY A 72 -5.18 -6.31 19.49
CA GLY A 72 -6.25 -6.71 20.42
C GLY A 72 -7.39 -7.50 19.78
N ARG A 73 -7.33 -7.77 18.47
CA ARG A 73 -8.25 -8.60 17.69
C ARG A 73 -7.62 -9.94 17.36
#